data_AF-A0A443LH93-F1
#
_entry.id   AF-A0A443LH93-F1
#
_cell.length_a   1.000
_cell.length_b   1.000
_cell.length_c   1.000
_cell.angle_alpha   90.00
_cell.angle_beta   90.00
_cell.angle_gamma   90.00
#
_symmetry.space_group_name_H-M   'P 1'
#
loop_
_entity.id
_entity.type
_entity.pdbx_description
1 polymer ?
#
loop_
_entity_poly.entity_id
_entity_poly.type
_entity_poly.pdbx_seq_one_letter_code
_entity_poly.pdbx_strand_id
1 'polypeptide(L)' 'MSEIEKNMDAQRLKIKAYLDEKKWGNGALVRLTGYNKGDVSSIMSGKLYGTPYVNNFITMVCEAYGIK' A
#
# COMPACT_ATOMS: atom_id res chain seq x y z
N MET A 1 0.40 -7.10 -18.09
CA MET A 1 0.96 -6.40 -16.92
C MET A 1 2.24 -5.71 -17.32
N SER A 2 2.22 -4.38 -17.30
CA SER A 2 3.38 -3.50 -17.40
C SER A 2 4.35 -3.72 -16.23
N GLU A 3 5.61 -3.35 -16.41
CA GLU A 3 6.64 -3.39 -15.34
C GLU A 3 6.23 -2.60 -14.10
N ILE A 4 5.48 -1.50 -14.29
CA ILE A 4 4.95 -0.66 -13.22
C ILE A 4 3.96 -1.46 -12.35
N GLU A 5 3.06 -2.23 -12.96
CA GLU A 5 2.07 -3.02 -12.22
C GLU A 5 2.72 -4.15 -11.40
N LYS A 6 3.78 -4.79 -11.92
CA LYS A 6 4.54 -5.80 -11.17
C LYS A 6 5.31 -5.20 -10.00
N ASN A 7 5.88 -4.01 -10.18
CA ASN A 7 6.65 -3.33 -9.14
C ASN A 7 5.75 -2.89 -7.97
N MET A 8 4.54 -2.43 -8.26
CA MET A 8 3.59 -1.96 -7.24
C MET A 8 3.04 -3.11 -6.39
N ASP A 9 2.81 -4.30 -6.97
CA ASP A 9 2.39 -5.45 -6.18
C ASP A 9 3.47 -5.94 -5.22
N ALA A 10 4.73 -5.90 -5.64
CA ALA A 10 5.87 -6.18 -4.76
C ALA A 10 5.96 -5.16 -3.61
N GLN A 11 5.78 -3.86 -3.87
CA GLN A 11 5.77 -2.84 -2.82
C GLN A 11 4.60 -3.01 -1.85
N ARG A 12 3.40 -3.35 -2.33
CA ARG A 12 2.26 -3.70 -1.46
C ARG A 12 2.61 -4.84 -0.49
N LEU A 13 3.28 -5.88 -0.97
CA LEU A 13 3.70 -7.00 -0.12
C LEU A 13 4.74 -6.58 0.92
N LYS A 14 5.69 -5.70 0.56
CA LYS A 14 6.64 -5.11 1.53
C LYS A 14 5.92 -4.29 2.60
N ILE A 15 4.92 -3.48 2.22
CA ILE A 15 4.08 -2.75 3.16
C ILE A 15 3.37 -3.71 4.11
N LYS A 16 2.80 -4.80 3.57
CA LYS A 16 2.12 -5.80 4.40
C LYS A 16 3.06 -6.44 5.42
N ALA A 17 4.26 -6.85 4.98
CA ALA A 17 5.27 -7.40 5.88
C ALA A 17 5.68 -6.42 6.97
N TYR A 18 5.89 -5.15 6.63
CA TYR A 18 6.20 -4.09 7.59
C TYR A 18 5.10 -3.93 8.65
N LEU A 19 3.83 -3.93 8.22
CA LEU A 19 2.70 -3.83 9.14
C LEU A 19 2.62 -5.05 10.06
N ASP A 20 2.85 -6.25 9.53
CA ASP A 20 2.85 -7.49 10.31
C ASP A 20 3.97 -7.48 11.38
N GLU A 21 5.18 -7.03 11.02
CA GLU A 21 6.30 -6.85 11.97
C GLU A 21 5.98 -5.86 13.09
N LYS A 22 5.29 -4.76 12.76
CA LYS A 22 4.85 -3.74 13.73
C LYS A 22 3.58 -4.13 14.47
N LYS A 23 2.92 -5.24 14.11
CA LYS A 23 1.58 -5.64 14.57
C LYS A 23 0.54 -4.54 14.34
N TRP A 24 0.65 -3.85 13.21
CA TRP A 24 -0.26 -2.78 12.78
C TRP A 24 -1.27 -3.30 11.77
N GLY A 25 -2.50 -2.81 11.84
CA GLY A 25 -3.52 -3.08 10.82
C GLY A 25 -3.64 -1.95 9.80
N ASN A 26 -4.51 -2.15 8.80
CA ASN A 26 -4.82 -1.14 7.77
C ASN A 26 -5.27 0.22 8.34
N GLY A 27 -5.74 0.27 9.59
CA GLY A 27 -6.06 1.54 10.26
C GLY A 27 -4.85 2.49 10.42
N ALA A 28 -3.63 1.96 10.53
CA ALA A 28 -2.42 2.78 10.54
C ALA A 28 -2.22 3.48 9.18
N LEU A 29 -2.45 2.75 8.09
CA LEU A 29 -2.37 3.28 6.73
C LEU A 29 -3.45 4.36 6.48
N VAL A 30 -4.68 4.13 6.93
CA VAL A 30 -5.77 5.12 6.83
C VAL A 30 -5.40 6.42 7.54
N ARG A 31 -4.81 6.34 8.75
CA ARG A 31 -4.37 7.52 9.50
C ARG A 31 -3.19 8.23 8.86
N LEU A 32 -2.28 7.46 8.25
CA LEU A 32 -1.10 7.99 7.57
C LEU A 32 -1.47 8.73 6.27
N THR A 33 -2.30 8.12 5.44
CA THR A 33 -2.53 8.59 4.07
C THR A 33 -3.81 9.40 3.91
N GLY A 34 -4.74 9.31 4.86
CA GLY A 34 -6.08 9.91 4.76
C GLY A 34 -7.01 9.19 3.77
N TYR A 35 -6.59 8.08 3.17
CA TYR A 35 -7.41 7.32 2.22
C TYR A 35 -8.61 6.65 2.91
N ASN A 36 -9.69 6.45 2.15
CA ASN A 36 -10.86 5.75 2.65
C ASN A 36 -10.50 4.31 3.08
N LYS A 37 -11.05 3.85 4.21
CA LYS A 37 -10.82 2.49 4.74
C LYS A 37 -11.13 1.38 3.72
N GLY A 38 -12.19 1.54 2.92
CA GLY A 38 -12.57 0.60 1.87
C GLY A 38 -11.53 0.49 0.76
N ASP A 39 -10.98 1.63 0.33
CA ASP A 39 -9.92 1.69 -0.67
C ASP A 39 -8.63 1.09 -0.14
N VAL A 40 -8.19 1.48 1.05
CA VAL A 40 -7.00 0.91 1.69
C VAL A 40 -7.12 -0.61 1.80
N SER A 41 -8.29 -1.12 2.22
CA SER A 41 -8.52 -2.56 2.28
C SER A 41 -8.48 -3.23 0.90
N SER A 42 -9.03 -2.58 -0.13
CA SER A 42 -9.03 -3.09 -1.50
C SER A 42 -7.63 -3.08 -2.13
N ILE A 43 -6.85 -2.04 -1.87
CA ILE A 43 -5.45 -1.92 -2.30
C ILE A 43 -4.60 -2.98 -1.61
N MET A 44 -4.64 -3.06 -0.27
CA MET A 44 -3.81 -4.00 0.48
C MET A 44 -4.18 -5.47 0.19
N SER A 45 -5.44 -5.75 -0.16
CA SER A 45 -5.86 -7.09 -0.61
C SER A 45 -5.52 -7.38 -2.08
N GLY A 46 -5.12 -6.39 -2.87
CA GLY A 46 -4.78 -6.54 -4.29
C GLY A 46 -6.00 -6.58 -5.20
N LYS A 47 -7.18 -6.21 -4.68
CA LYS A 47 -8.41 -6.05 -5.46
C LYS A 47 -8.39 -4.77 -6.30
N LEU A 48 -7.67 -3.74 -5.84
CA LEU A 48 -7.49 -2.47 -6.52
C LEU A 48 -5.99 -2.25 -6.79
N TYR A 49 -5.59 -2.22 -8.05
CA TYR A 49 -4.19 -2.04 -8.47
C TYR A 49 -4.10 -1.40 -9.87
N GLY A 50 -2.90 -0.96 -10.26
CA GLY A 50 -2.62 -0.49 -11.62
C GLY A 50 -3.18 0.89 -11.97
N THR A 51 -3.73 1.63 -11.01
CA THR A 51 -4.19 3.02 -11.23
C THR A 51 -3.24 4.02 -10.58
N PRO A 52 -3.14 5.27 -11.11
CA PRO A 52 -2.35 6.33 -10.48
C PRO A 52 -2.73 6.57 -9.02
N TYR A 53 -4.02 6.40 -8.67
CA TYR A 53 -4.51 6.52 -7.30
C TYR A 53 -3.87 5.50 -6.35
N VAL A 54 -3.75 4.24 -6.78
CA VAL A 54 -3.08 3.18 -6.00
C VAL A 54 -1.59 3.41 -5.94
N ASN A 55 -0.96 3.82 -7.04
CA ASN A 55 0.48 4.06 -7.08
C ASN A 55 0.85 5.19 -6.09
N ASN A 56 0.08 6.29 -6.07
CA ASN A 56 0.29 7.37 -5.11
C ASN A 56 0.16 6.89 -3.66
N PHE A 57 -0.81 6.03 -3.37
CA PHE A 57 -0.95 5.42 -2.05
C PHE A 57 0.28 4.61 -1.66
N ILE A 58 0.72 3.70 -2.54
CA ILE A 58 1.87 2.82 -2.27
C ILE A 58 3.14 3.65 -2.10
N THR A 59 3.39 4.63 -2.96
CA THR A 59 4.53 5.54 -2.86
C THR A 59 4.53 6.29 -1.52
N MET A 60 3.42 6.90 -1.14
CA MET A 60 3.30 7.65 0.12
C MET A 60 3.59 6.77 1.33
N VAL A 61 3.07 5.54 1.36
CA VAL A 61 3.32 4.60 2.47
C VAL A 61 4.78 4.16 2.50
N CYS A 62 5.36 3.84 1.33
CA CYS A 62 6.76 3.45 1.23
C CYS A 62 7.70 4.56 1.69
N GLU A 63 7.46 5.81 1.30
CA GLU A 63 8.24 6.97 1.71
C GLU A 63 8.12 7.22 3.22
N ALA A 64 6.90 7.20 3.76
CA ALA A 64 6.67 7.45 5.18
C ALA A 64 7.29 6.40 6.10
N TYR A 65 7.33 5.13 5.67
CA TYR A 65 7.89 4.03 6.45
C TYR A 65 9.32 3.65 6.06
N GLY A 66 9.91 4.33 5.07
CA GLY A 66 11.27 4.06 4.60
C GLY A 66 11.43 2.69 3.91
N ILE A 67 10.37 2.18 3.29
CA ILE A 67 10.34 0.89 2.59
C ILE A 67 10.96 1.07 1.20
N LYS A 68 12.08 0.38 0.94
CA LYS A 68 12.79 0.36 -0.34
C LYS A 68 12.42 -0.89 -1.14
#